data_AF-A0A526YRQ3-F1
#
_entry.id   AF-A0A526YRQ3-F1
#
_cell.length_a   1.000
_cell.length_b   1.000
_cell.length_c   1.000
_cell.angle_alpha   90.00
_cell.angle_beta   90.00
_cell.angle_gamma   90.00
#
_symmetry.space_group_name_H-M   'P 1'
#
loop_
_entity.id
_entity.type
_entity.pdbx_description
1 polymer ?
#
loop_
_entity_poly.entity_id
_entity_poly.type
_entity_poly.pdbx_seq_one_letter_code
_entity_poly.pdbx_strand_id
1 'polypeptide(L)'
;RLIRANEADIAVCGGTEACMNIVSLGGFAAARSLSTGFNWAPAQASRPFDVSRDGFVMGEGAGVLVIEALSHALARGAKPLAELVGYGTTADAHHVTSGPEDGDGARRAMQVAIAQAGISPLEVRHLNAAGGLGAIFAILALRDQVAPPTLNLGAPDPAGDGIDFVANQARPMAMDYAISNGFGFGGVNASALFRRWTDELAGANAREAHN
;
A
#
# COMPACT_ATOMS: atom_id res chain seq x y z
N ARG A 1 1.07 15.97 -3.52
CA ARG A 1 2.06 16.96 -4.04
C ARG A 1 1.37 18.27 -4.39
N LEU A 2 0.36 18.28 -5.28
CA LEU A 2 -0.43 19.49 -5.62
C LEU A 2 -0.87 20.29 -4.38
N ILE A 3 -1.45 19.62 -3.40
CA ILE A 3 -1.87 20.26 -2.14
C ILE A 3 -0.69 20.88 -1.37
N ARG A 4 0.46 20.19 -1.28
CA ARG A 4 1.66 20.73 -0.63
C ARG A 4 2.28 21.91 -1.39
N ALA A 5 2.09 21.96 -2.70
CA ALA A 5 2.53 23.05 -3.57
C ALA A 5 1.51 24.21 -3.62
N ASN A 6 0.41 24.12 -2.86
CA ASN A 6 -0.69 25.09 -2.85
C ASN A 6 -1.36 25.28 -4.23
N GLU A 7 -1.37 24.22 -5.05
CA GLU A 7 -2.02 24.21 -6.38
C GLU A 7 -3.48 23.72 -6.30
N ALA A 8 -3.88 23.07 -5.21
CA ALA A 8 -5.24 22.60 -4.96
C ALA A 8 -5.47 22.42 -3.46
N ASP A 9 -6.69 22.69 -2.97
CA ASP A 9 -7.08 22.38 -1.58
C ASP A 9 -7.61 20.96 -1.42
N ILE A 10 -8.22 20.42 -2.48
CA ILE A 10 -8.84 19.09 -2.52
C ILE A 10 -8.38 18.37 -3.79
N ALA A 11 -8.06 17.09 -3.67
CA ALA A 11 -7.78 16.21 -4.79
C ALA A 11 -8.54 14.88 -4.65
N VAL A 12 -9.24 14.50 -5.71
CA VAL A 12 -9.79 13.14 -5.85
C VAL A 12 -8.73 12.29 -6.54
N CYS A 13 -8.18 11.31 -5.81
CA CYS A 13 -7.07 10.49 -6.27
C CYS A 13 -7.44 9.02 -6.19
N GLY A 14 -6.97 8.21 -7.14
CA GLY A 14 -7.30 6.80 -7.14
C GLY A 14 -6.73 6.06 -8.34
N GLY A 15 -7.22 4.84 -8.50
CA GLY A 15 -6.94 4.00 -9.65
C GLY A 15 -8.14 3.10 -9.93
N THR A 16 -8.29 2.71 -11.19
CA THR A 16 -9.29 1.74 -11.63
C THR A 16 -8.65 0.82 -12.66
N GLU A 17 -9.09 -0.43 -12.69
CA GLU A 17 -8.69 -1.39 -13.71
C GLU A 17 -9.88 -2.30 -14.03
N ALA A 18 -10.05 -2.63 -15.31
CA ALA A 18 -11.13 -3.49 -15.82
C ALA A 18 -10.53 -4.44 -16.88
N CYS A 19 -9.52 -5.19 -16.46
CA CYS A 19 -8.63 -5.93 -17.34
C CYS A 19 -9.04 -7.40 -17.55
N MET A 20 -10.18 -7.84 -17.03
CA MET A 20 -10.65 -9.22 -17.21
C MET A 20 -11.24 -9.46 -18.61
N ASN A 21 -10.36 -9.50 -19.61
CA ASN A 21 -10.70 -9.83 -20.99
C ASN A 21 -9.69 -10.85 -21.57
N ILE A 22 -10.07 -11.49 -22.68
CA ILE A 22 -9.29 -12.58 -23.29
C ILE A 22 -7.88 -12.13 -23.69
N VAL A 23 -7.71 -10.89 -24.17
CA VAL A 23 -6.42 -10.38 -24.62
C VAL A 23 -5.48 -10.21 -23.43
N SER A 24 -5.95 -9.56 -22.37
CA SER A 24 -5.18 -9.36 -21.14
C SER A 24 -4.84 -10.69 -20.47
N LEU A 25 -5.81 -11.59 -20.34
CA LEU A 25 -5.60 -12.91 -19.76
C LEU A 25 -4.57 -13.72 -20.58
N GLY A 26 -4.71 -13.74 -21.90
CA GLY A 26 -3.77 -14.41 -22.81
C GLY A 26 -2.36 -13.83 -22.75
N GLY A 27 -2.24 -12.49 -22.69
CA GLY A 27 -0.95 -11.80 -22.58
C GLY A 27 -0.21 -12.13 -21.28
N PHE A 28 -0.89 -12.02 -20.14
CA PHE A 28 -0.28 -12.33 -18.84
C PHE A 28 -0.01 -13.83 -18.65
N ALA A 29 -0.83 -14.71 -19.23
CA ALA A 29 -0.56 -16.14 -19.28
C ALA A 29 0.69 -16.44 -20.13
N ALA A 30 0.84 -15.82 -21.30
CA ALA A 30 2.02 -15.96 -22.15
C ALA A 30 3.29 -15.44 -21.44
N ALA A 31 3.18 -14.38 -20.65
CA ALA A 31 4.25 -13.85 -19.81
C ALA A 31 4.53 -14.69 -18.54
N ARG A 32 3.77 -15.79 -18.32
CA ARG A 32 3.87 -16.67 -17.14
C ARG A 32 3.75 -15.93 -15.81
N SER A 33 2.95 -14.86 -15.79
CA SER A 33 2.74 -14.05 -14.58
C SER A 33 1.51 -14.46 -13.78
N LEU A 34 0.60 -15.23 -14.40
CA LEU A 34 -0.63 -15.71 -13.77
C LEU A 34 -0.44 -17.07 -13.10
N SER A 35 -1.14 -17.27 -11.98
CA SER A 35 -1.28 -18.60 -11.37
C SER A 35 -1.94 -19.58 -12.34
N THR A 36 -1.42 -20.81 -12.41
CA THR A 36 -1.93 -21.88 -13.30
C THR A 36 -2.07 -23.23 -12.59
N GLY A 37 -1.38 -23.46 -11.47
CA GLY A 37 -1.38 -24.69 -10.71
C GLY A 37 -2.64 -24.93 -9.88
N PHE A 38 -3.47 -23.89 -9.67
CA PHE A 38 -4.64 -23.91 -8.79
C PHE A 38 -5.99 -23.77 -9.52
N ASN A 39 -6.03 -24.02 -10.83
CA ASN A 39 -7.27 -23.90 -11.63
C ASN A 39 -8.44 -24.76 -11.11
N TRP A 40 -8.14 -25.86 -10.42
CA TRP A 40 -9.11 -26.76 -9.79
C TRP A 40 -9.55 -26.32 -8.38
N ALA A 41 -8.84 -25.37 -7.77
CA ALA A 41 -9.15 -24.77 -6.47
C ALA A 41 -8.87 -23.25 -6.47
N PRO A 42 -9.59 -22.46 -7.30
CA PRO A 42 -9.24 -21.07 -7.59
C PRO A 42 -9.22 -20.15 -6.36
N ALA A 43 -10.05 -20.43 -5.34
CA ALA A 43 -10.05 -19.69 -4.08
C ALA A 43 -8.70 -19.76 -3.33
N GLN A 44 -7.86 -20.75 -3.64
CA GLN A 44 -6.56 -20.94 -3.02
C GLN A 44 -5.39 -20.42 -3.87
N ALA A 45 -5.65 -19.90 -5.08
CA ALA A 45 -4.63 -19.57 -6.07
C ALA A 45 -3.79 -18.35 -5.67
N SER A 46 -4.42 -17.28 -5.17
CA SER A 46 -3.69 -16.11 -4.67
C SER A 46 -3.14 -16.42 -3.28
N ARG A 47 -1.82 -16.66 -3.20
CA ARG A 47 -1.10 -17.03 -1.97
C ARG A 47 0.22 -16.27 -1.82
N PRO A 48 0.16 -14.94 -1.60
CA PRO A 48 1.38 -14.14 -1.44
C PRO A 48 2.31 -14.72 -0.37
N PHE A 49 3.61 -14.67 -0.62
CA PHE A 49 4.69 -15.13 0.28
C PHE A 49 4.72 -16.64 0.59
N ASP A 50 3.79 -17.45 0.07
CA ASP A 50 3.83 -18.90 0.23
C ASP A 50 4.87 -19.51 -0.73
N VAL A 51 5.59 -20.55 -0.30
CA VAL A 51 6.58 -21.27 -1.14
C VAL A 51 5.94 -21.90 -2.39
N SER A 52 4.64 -22.18 -2.35
CA SER A 52 3.90 -22.78 -3.47
C SER A 52 3.23 -21.76 -4.39
N ARG A 53 3.48 -20.45 -4.22
CA ARG A 53 2.99 -19.41 -5.12
C ARG A 53 3.55 -19.60 -6.54
N ASP A 54 2.72 -19.43 -7.56
CA ASP A 54 3.09 -19.68 -8.96
C ASP A 54 2.70 -18.54 -9.92
N GLY A 55 2.27 -17.39 -9.38
CA GLY A 55 1.85 -16.22 -10.13
C GLY A 55 0.77 -15.43 -9.39
N PHE A 56 0.37 -14.28 -9.92
CA PHE A 56 -0.74 -13.51 -9.36
C PHE A 56 -2.08 -13.99 -9.93
N VAL A 57 -3.17 -13.68 -9.22
CA VAL A 57 -4.54 -13.84 -9.72
C VAL A 57 -5.04 -12.46 -10.15
N MET A 58 -5.48 -12.34 -11.40
CA MET A 58 -5.97 -11.09 -11.95
C MET A 58 -7.30 -10.70 -11.29
N GLY A 59 -7.46 -9.42 -10.99
CA GLY A 59 -8.69 -8.83 -10.49
C GLY A 59 -8.97 -7.48 -11.14
N GLU A 60 -10.17 -6.98 -10.95
CA GLU A 60 -10.64 -5.69 -11.45
C GLU A 60 -11.36 -4.92 -10.35
N GLY A 61 -11.48 -3.61 -10.53
CA GLY A 61 -12.14 -2.73 -9.57
C GLY A 61 -11.57 -1.32 -9.58
N ALA A 62 -12.07 -0.49 -8.67
CA ALA A 62 -11.65 0.88 -8.49
C ALA A 62 -11.49 1.23 -7.01
N GLY A 63 -10.53 2.11 -6.71
CA GLY A 63 -10.32 2.69 -5.39
C GLY A 63 -10.08 4.18 -5.51
N VAL A 64 -10.79 4.96 -4.70
CA VAL A 64 -10.69 6.43 -4.69
C VAL A 64 -10.54 6.93 -3.26
N LEU A 65 -9.67 7.92 -3.09
CA LEU A 65 -9.45 8.69 -1.88
C LEU A 65 -9.73 10.17 -2.19
N VAL A 66 -10.35 10.85 -1.24
CA VAL A 66 -10.40 12.32 -1.22
C VAL A 66 -9.29 12.79 -0.29
N ILE A 67 -8.32 13.50 -0.84
CA ILE A 67 -7.20 14.07 -0.10
C ILE A 67 -7.41 15.57 -0.04
N GLU A 68 -7.18 16.17 1.12
CA GLU A 68 -7.51 17.56 1.40
C GLU A 68 -6.40 18.22 2.21
N ALA A 69 -6.20 19.52 2.02
CA ALA A 69 -5.38 20.33 2.90
C ALA A 69 -5.94 20.26 4.33
N LEU A 70 -5.09 20.00 5.32
CA LEU A 70 -5.56 19.80 6.69
C LEU A 70 -6.32 21.02 7.22
N SER A 71 -5.83 22.23 6.95
CA SER A 71 -6.50 23.49 7.32
C SER A 71 -7.90 23.59 6.72
N HIS A 72 -8.04 23.27 5.43
CA HIS A 72 -9.32 23.29 4.72
C HIS A 72 -10.30 22.24 5.30
N ALA A 73 -9.82 21.02 5.54
CA ALA A 73 -10.62 19.94 6.14
C ALA A 73 -11.15 20.32 7.53
N LEU A 74 -10.29 20.88 8.39
CA LEU A 74 -10.67 21.29 9.74
C LEU A 74 -11.61 22.50 9.74
N ALA A 75 -11.40 23.48 8.84
CA ALA A 75 -12.26 24.66 8.74
C ALA A 75 -13.73 24.31 8.42
N ARG A 76 -13.97 23.24 7.65
CA ARG A 76 -15.32 22.73 7.37
C ARG A 76 -15.81 21.66 8.36
N GLY A 77 -15.06 21.39 9.43
CA GLY A 77 -15.42 20.41 10.46
C GLY A 77 -15.29 18.94 10.04
N ALA A 78 -14.48 18.63 9.03
CA ALA A 78 -14.23 17.26 8.63
C ALA A 78 -13.32 16.54 9.63
N LYS A 79 -13.55 15.23 9.84
CA LYS A 79 -12.64 14.36 10.58
C LYS A 79 -11.80 13.54 9.59
N PRO A 80 -10.49 13.80 9.47
CA PRO A 80 -9.60 12.96 8.67
C PRO A 80 -9.63 11.50 9.14
N LEU A 81 -9.47 10.56 8.20
CA LEU A 81 -9.30 9.13 8.52
C LEU A 81 -7.84 8.81 8.88
N ALA A 82 -6.92 9.44 8.14
CA ALA A 82 -5.48 9.35 8.31
C ALA A 82 -4.83 10.57 7.63
N GLU A 83 -3.57 10.79 7.91
CA GLU A 83 -2.76 11.83 7.28
C GLU A 83 -1.72 11.21 6.35
N LEU A 84 -1.59 11.72 5.12
CA LEU A 84 -0.52 11.34 4.20
C LEU A 84 0.75 12.12 4.54
N VAL A 85 1.63 11.50 5.31
CA VAL A 85 2.85 12.13 5.87
C VAL A 85 4.07 11.96 4.98
N GLY A 86 4.14 10.87 4.20
CA GLY A 86 5.30 10.56 3.35
C GLY A 86 4.91 9.97 1.99
N TYR A 87 5.71 10.28 0.97
CA TYR A 87 5.61 9.69 -0.37
C TYR A 87 6.99 9.59 -1.03
N GLY A 88 7.39 8.37 -1.38
CA GLY A 88 8.66 8.07 -2.02
C GLY A 88 8.45 7.35 -3.35
N THR A 89 9.26 7.70 -4.34
CA THR A 89 9.21 7.09 -5.69
C THR A 89 10.62 6.87 -6.22
N THR A 90 10.84 5.73 -6.87
CA THR A 90 12.11 5.41 -7.55
C THR A 90 11.85 4.65 -8.84
N ALA A 91 12.89 4.47 -9.64
CA ALA A 91 12.87 3.57 -10.79
C ALA A 91 14.06 2.60 -10.70
N ASP A 92 13.84 1.34 -11.09
CA ASP A 92 14.87 0.29 -11.06
C ASP A 92 15.85 0.43 -12.22
N ALA A 93 15.39 0.93 -13.38
CA ALA A 93 16.18 1.01 -14.62
C ALA A 93 16.90 -0.31 -14.98
N HIS A 94 16.21 -1.44 -14.75
CA HIS A 94 16.80 -2.78 -14.81
C HIS A 94 16.22 -3.65 -15.92
N HIS A 95 14.93 -3.99 -15.82
CA HIS A 95 14.23 -4.83 -16.79
C HIS A 95 12.77 -4.38 -16.95
N VAL A 96 12.15 -4.72 -18.07
CA VAL A 96 10.78 -4.29 -18.39
C VAL A 96 9.72 -4.98 -17.51
N THR A 97 9.96 -6.21 -17.05
CA THR A 97 8.99 -6.97 -16.23
C THR A 97 9.55 -7.50 -14.92
N SER A 98 10.86 -7.53 -14.75
CA SER A 98 11.50 -8.19 -13.61
C SER A 98 12.15 -7.14 -12.72
N GLY A 99 11.95 -7.26 -11.41
CA GLY A 99 12.68 -6.44 -10.44
C GLY A 99 14.13 -6.90 -10.29
N PRO A 100 15.05 -6.02 -9.88
CA PRO A 100 16.40 -6.40 -9.44
C PRO A 100 16.35 -7.38 -8.26
N GLU A 101 17.30 -8.32 -8.20
CA GLU A 101 17.37 -9.33 -7.12
C GLU A 101 17.60 -8.71 -5.73
N ASP A 102 18.27 -7.56 -5.67
CA ASP A 102 18.59 -6.86 -4.42
C ASP A 102 17.44 -6.00 -3.87
N GLY A 103 16.39 -5.77 -4.66
CA GLY A 103 15.25 -4.93 -4.30
C GLY A 103 15.61 -3.47 -3.97
N ASP A 104 16.75 -2.96 -4.45
CA ASP A 104 17.25 -1.64 -4.02
C ASP A 104 16.28 -0.50 -4.33
N GLY A 105 15.65 -0.51 -5.51
CA GLY A 105 14.69 0.51 -5.91
C GLY A 105 13.49 0.58 -4.95
N ALA A 106 12.90 -0.56 -4.62
CA ALA A 106 11.82 -0.69 -3.66
C ALA A 106 12.25 -0.22 -2.25
N ARG A 107 13.42 -0.65 -1.79
CA ARG A 107 14.02 -0.24 -0.51
C ARG A 107 14.17 1.28 -0.43
N ARG A 108 14.72 1.91 -1.47
CA ARG A 108 14.90 3.37 -1.53
C ARG A 108 13.57 4.12 -1.56
N ALA A 109 12.55 3.61 -2.26
CA ALA A 109 11.22 4.23 -2.28
C ALA A 109 10.61 4.30 -0.87
N MET A 110 10.71 3.21 -0.10
CA MET A 110 10.28 3.18 1.30
C MET A 110 11.08 4.15 2.17
N GLN A 111 12.42 4.17 2.02
CA GLN A 111 13.28 5.09 2.78
C GLN A 111 12.97 6.56 2.52
N VAL A 112 12.70 6.95 1.27
CA VAL A 112 12.30 8.31 0.93
C VAL A 112 10.97 8.68 1.58
N ALA A 113 9.99 7.78 1.58
CA ALA A 113 8.70 8.02 2.23
C ALA A 113 8.85 8.20 3.75
N ILE A 114 9.64 7.33 4.40
CA ILE A 114 9.94 7.41 5.84
C ILE A 114 10.70 8.68 6.18
N ALA A 115 11.74 9.01 5.42
CA ALA A 115 12.53 10.22 5.62
C ALA A 115 11.67 11.49 5.47
N GLN A 116 10.77 11.53 4.48
CA GLN A 116 9.85 12.65 4.31
C GLN A 116 8.87 12.80 5.48
N ALA A 117 8.49 11.70 6.12
CA ALA A 117 7.63 11.73 7.30
C ALA A 117 8.37 12.08 8.60
N GLY A 118 9.71 12.02 8.60
CA GLY A 118 10.54 12.38 9.75
C GLY A 118 10.44 11.40 10.92
N ILE A 119 10.17 10.11 10.65
CA ILE A 119 10.01 9.07 11.67
C ILE A 119 11.12 8.01 11.58
N SER A 120 11.26 7.22 12.64
CA SER A 120 12.07 6.01 12.63
C SER A 120 11.39 4.90 11.81
N PRO A 121 12.13 4.08 11.04
CA PRO A 121 11.57 2.90 10.38
C PRO A 121 10.85 1.94 11.33
N LEU A 122 11.27 1.89 12.61
CA LEU A 122 10.67 1.02 13.64
C LEU A 122 9.27 1.48 14.08
N GLU A 123 8.86 2.69 13.75
CA GLU A 123 7.51 3.20 14.02
C GLU A 123 6.49 2.71 12.98
N VAL A 124 6.95 2.22 11.83
CA VAL A 124 6.09 1.62 10.80
C VAL A 124 5.71 0.21 11.24
N ARG A 125 4.47 0.03 11.68
CA ARG A 125 3.99 -1.25 12.23
C ARG A 125 3.15 -2.07 11.25
N HIS A 126 2.74 -1.48 10.14
CA HIS A 126 1.98 -2.15 9.09
C HIS A 126 2.53 -1.79 7.72
N LEU A 127 2.72 -2.81 6.88
CA LEU A 127 3.09 -2.67 5.49
C LEU A 127 2.06 -3.40 4.64
N ASN A 128 1.55 -2.71 3.62
CA ASN A 128 0.67 -3.29 2.63
C ASN A 128 1.38 -3.37 1.27
N ALA A 129 1.21 -4.50 0.58
CA ALA A 129 1.90 -4.82 -0.67
C ALA A 129 0.90 -4.97 -1.84
N ALA A 130 -0.03 -4.03 -1.99
CA ALA A 130 -1.19 -4.19 -2.89
C ALA A 130 -1.61 -2.91 -3.65
N GLY A 131 -0.66 -2.05 -4.06
CA GLY A 131 -0.93 -0.96 -5.00
C GLY A 131 -2.02 0.02 -4.55
N GLY A 132 -2.87 0.48 -5.48
CA GLY A 132 -3.85 1.56 -5.27
C GLY A 132 -4.95 1.26 -4.24
N LEU A 133 -5.53 0.05 -4.26
CA LEU A 133 -6.44 -0.40 -3.19
C LEU A 133 -5.70 -0.59 -1.86
N GLY A 134 -4.40 -0.86 -1.94
CA GLY A 134 -3.57 -1.02 -0.76
C GLY A 134 -3.56 0.20 0.16
N ALA A 135 -3.63 1.41 -0.41
CA ALA A 135 -3.71 2.64 0.37
C ALA A 135 -5.00 2.73 1.20
N ILE A 136 -6.14 2.34 0.61
CA ILE A 136 -7.44 2.33 1.32
C ILE A 136 -7.38 1.34 2.48
N PHE A 137 -6.91 0.11 2.24
CA PHE A 137 -6.83 -0.89 3.30
C PHE A 137 -5.82 -0.53 4.39
N ALA A 138 -4.70 0.13 4.06
CA ALA A 138 -3.76 0.64 5.06
C ALA A 138 -4.41 1.71 5.96
N ILE A 139 -5.18 2.63 5.37
CA ILE A 139 -5.94 3.65 6.13
C ILE A 139 -7.00 2.99 7.03
N LEU A 140 -7.73 1.99 6.52
CA LEU A 140 -8.71 1.25 7.32
C LEU A 140 -8.04 0.45 8.45
N ALA A 141 -6.88 -0.17 8.21
CA ALA A 141 -6.11 -0.85 9.24
C ALA A 141 -5.67 0.11 10.36
N LEU A 142 -5.22 1.32 10.01
CA LEU A 142 -4.90 2.39 10.97
C LEU A 142 -6.16 2.85 11.74
N ARG A 143 -7.29 3.03 11.06
CA ARG A 143 -8.53 3.49 11.70
C ARG A 143 -9.07 2.44 12.67
N ASP A 144 -9.13 1.19 12.23
CA ASP A 144 -9.80 0.10 12.93
C ASP A 144 -8.85 -0.65 13.89
N GLN A 145 -7.55 -0.37 13.83
CA GLN A 145 -6.50 -1.01 14.63
C GLN A 145 -6.49 -2.53 14.46
N VAL A 146 -6.64 -2.98 13.21
CA VAL A 146 -6.65 -4.40 12.83
C VAL A 146 -5.65 -4.63 11.71
N ALA A 147 -4.78 -5.61 11.89
CA ALA A 147 -3.92 -6.11 10.83
C ALA A 147 -4.72 -7.05 9.92
N PRO A 148 -4.88 -6.75 8.61
CA PRO A 148 -5.54 -7.64 7.67
C PRO A 148 -4.71 -8.92 7.45
N PRO A 149 -5.35 -10.05 7.15
CA PRO A 149 -4.64 -11.31 6.97
C PRO A 149 -4.04 -11.45 5.57
N THR A 150 -2.95 -12.20 5.49
CA THR A 150 -2.51 -12.83 4.25
C THR A 150 -3.17 -14.20 4.14
N LEU A 151 -4.18 -14.33 3.30
CA LEU A 151 -4.90 -15.59 3.08
C LEU A 151 -4.03 -16.59 2.30
N ASN A 152 -4.40 -17.87 2.41
CA ASN A 152 -3.77 -19.00 1.69
C ASN A 152 -2.27 -19.19 1.98
N LEU A 153 -1.78 -18.63 3.09
CA LEU A 153 -0.38 -18.76 3.51
C LEU A 153 -0.24 -20.00 4.41
N GLY A 154 0.17 -21.12 3.83
CA GLY A 154 0.41 -22.38 4.53
C GLY A 154 1.87 -22.56 4.94
N ALA A 155 2.80 -22.24 4.04
CA ALA A 155 4.23 -22.36 4.25
C ALA A 155 4.94 -21.09 3.76
N PRO A 156 5.30 -20.16 4.66
CA PRO A 156 6.02 -18.95 4.30
C PRO A 156 7.37 -19.24 3.64
N ASP A 157 7.72 -18.43 2.65
CA ASP A 157 9.02 -18.46 1.99
C ASP A 157 10.14 -18.04 2.96
N PRO A 158 11.24 -18.81 3.09
CA PRO A 158 12.38 -18.45 3.96
C PRO A 158 13.00 -17.08 3.65
N ALA A 159 12.85 -16.56 2.42
CA ALA A 159 13.30 -15.21 2.09
C ALA A 159 12.57 -14.11 2.91
N GLY A 160 11.43 -14.46 3.51
CA GLY A 160 10.64 -13.60 4.39
C GLY A 160 10.93 -13.77 5.89
N ASP A 161 11.98 -14.51 6.27
CA ASP A 161 12.29 -14.78 7.68
C ASP A 161 12.38 -13.48 8.51
N GLY A 162 11.69 -13.48 9.66
CA GLY A 162 11.60 -12.31 10.54
C GLY A 162 10.48 -11.33 10.21
N ILE A 163 9.72 -11.55 9.12
CA ILE A 163 8.54 -10.77 8.78
C ILE A 163 7.29 -11.50 9.26
N ASP A 164 6.41 -10.80 9.97
CA ASP A 164 5.09 -11.31 10.31
C ASP A 164 4.09 -10.98 9.18
N PHE A 165 3.76 -12.01 8.39
CA PHE A 165 2.82 -11.90 7.27
C PHE A 165 1.34 -11.92 7.68
N VAL A 166 1.01 -12.02 8.97
CA VAL A 166 -0.38 -12.08 9.48
C VAL A 166 -1.15 -13.22 8.78
N ALA A 167 -0.63 -14.44 8.91
CA ALA A 167 -1.14 -15.59 8.15
C ALA A 167 -2.60 -15.93 8.51
N ASN A 168 -3.46 -15.98 7.50
CA ASN A 168 -4.83 -16.50 7.47
C ASN A 168 -5.88 -15.85 8.38
N GLN A 169 -5.48 -15.16 9.45
CA GLN A 169 -6.42 -14.58 10.42
C GLN A 169 -6.06 -13.13 10.75
N ALA A 170 -7.04 -12.25 10.55
CA ALA A 170 -6.95 -10.87 10.97
C ALA A 170 -6.80 -10.80 12.50
N ARG A 171 -6.05 -9.84 13.00
CA ARG A 171 -5.86 -9.66 14.45
C ARG A 171 -5.80 -8.18 14.84
N PRO A 172 -6.27 -7.81 16.04
CA PRO A 172 -6.03 -6.49 16.59
C PRO A 172 -4.54 -6.17 16.64
N MET A 173 -4.16 -4.97 16.24
CA MET A 173 -2.77 -4.52 16.28
C MET A 173 -2.73 -3.00 16.43
N ALA A 174 -2.14 -2.54 17.53
CA ALA A 174 -1.90 -1.12 17.73
C ALA A 174 -0.89 -0.60 16.69
N MET A 175 -1.26 0.45 15.97
CA MET A 175 -0.44 1.03 14.93
C MET A 175 -0.73 2.51 14.72
N ASP A 176 0.33 3.32 14.63
CA ASP A 176 0.22 4.75 14.33
C ASP A 176 0.69 5.09 12.92
N TYR A 177 1.54 4.25 12.32
CA TYR A 177 2.02 4.43 10.95
C TYR A 177 1.88 3.15 10.12
N ALA A 178 1.42 3.33 8.88
CA ALA A 178 1.32 2.27 7.89
C ALA A 178 1.88 2.74 6.54
N ILE A 179 2.61 1.86 5.86
CA ILE A 179 3.13 2.10 4.52
C ILE A 179 2.38 1.25 3.49
N SER A 180 1.99 1.86 2.38
CA SER A 180 1.42 1.16 1.23
C SER A 180 2.40 1.21 0.08
N ASN A 181 2.84 0.03 -0.37
CA ASN A 181 3.80 -0.14 -1.44
C ASN A 181 3.12 -0.55 -2.75
N GLY A 182 3.63 -0.01 -3.85
CA GLY A 182 3.30 -0.40 -5.22
C GLY A 182 4.57 -0.49 -6.05
N PHE A 183 4.93 -1.70 -6.45
CA PHE A 183 6.10 -2.00 -7.28
C PHE A 183 5.60 -2.67 -8.56
N GLY A 184 5.60 -1.91 -9.65
CA GLY A 184 4.95 -2.31 -10.89
C GLY A 184 5.92 -2.73 -11.99
N PHE A 185 5.38 -3.32 -13.05
CA PHE A 185 6.13 -3.54 -14.30
C PHE A 185 6.73 -2.22 -14.81
N GLY A 186 7.86 -2.34 -15.52
CA GLY A 186 8.70 -1.22 -15.93
C GLY A 186 9.65 -0.72 -14.84
N GLY A 187 9.67 -1.38 -13.67
CA GLY A 187 10.55 -1.03 -12.56
C GLY A 187 10.17 0.28 -11.89
N VAL A 188 8.87 0.60 -11.82
CA VAL A 188 8.37 1.81 -11.16
C VAL A 188 7.97 1.47 -9.74
N ASN A 189 8.59 2.15 -8.78
CA ASN A 189 8.34 1.92 -7.36
C ASN A 189 7.73 3.16 -6.71
N ALA A 190 6.70 2.94 -5.89
CA ALA A 190 6.07 3.98 -5.09
C ALA A 190 5.72 3.46 -3.70
N SER A 191 5.92 4.31 -2.69
CA SER A 191 5.56 4.06 -1.30
C SER A 191 4.84 5.28 -0.74
N ALA A 192 3.64 5.09 -0.21
CA ALA A 192 2.89 6.12 0.50
C ALA A 192 2.82 5.77 1.99
N LEU A 193 3.13 6.72 2.86
CA LEU A 193 3.14 6.55 4.30
C LEU A 193 2.00 7.35 4.94
N PHE A 194 1.19 6.67 5.74
CA PHE A 194 0.03 7.22 6.40
C PHE A 194 0.23 7.21 7.92
N ARG A 195 -0.21 8.28 8.58
CA ARG A 195 -0.30 8.41 10.04
C ARG A 195 -1.76 8.32 10.47
N ARG A 196 -2.03 7.57 11.55
CA ARG A 196 -3.36 7.46 12.15
C ARG A 196 -3.84 8.83 12.63
N TRP A 197 -5.09 9.17 12.33
CA TRP A 197 -5.72 10.36 12.91
C TRP A 197 -6.26 10.06 14.31
N THR A 198 -5.96 10.93 15.29
CA THR A 198 -6.43 10.82 16.67
C THR A 198 -7.03 12.14 17.14
N ASP A 199 -7.89 12.09 18.17
CA ASP A 199 -8.46 13.31 18.74
C ASP A 199 -7.38 14.15 19.48
N GLU A 200 -6.31 13.51 19.95
CA GLU A 200 -5.12 14.19 20.49
C GLU A 200 -4.40 15.01 19.40
N LEU A 201 -4.22 14.43 18.20
CA LEU A 201 -3.67 15.14 17.05
C LEU A 201 -4.58 16.29 16.62
N ALA A 202 -5.89 16.13 16.68
CA ALA A 202 -6.82 17.23 16.42
C ALA A 202 -6.61 18.39 17.42
N GLY A 203 -6.42 18.07 18.70
CA GLY A 203 -6.14 19.05 19.75
C GLY A 203 -4.77 19.74 19.63
N ALA A 204 -3.73 19.03 19.18
CA ALA A 204 -2.41 19.62 18.92
C ALA A 204 -2.45 20.61 17.75
N ASN A 205 -3.05 20.21 16.62
CA ASN A 205 -3.18 21.05 15.44
C ASN A 205 -4.04 22.31 15.68
N ALA A 206 -5.09 22.21 16.50
CA ALA A 206 -5.91 23.37 16.87
C ALA A 206 -5.12 24.43 17.65
N ARG A 207 -4.12 24.02 18.44
CA ARG A 207 -3.23 24.92 19.20
C ARG A 207 -2.19 25.58 18.31
N GLU A 208 -1.65 24.86 17.33
CA GLU A 208 -0.72 25.44 16.35
C GLU A 208 -1.40 26.45 15.43
N ALA A 209 -2.68 26.27 15.08
CA ALA A 209 -3.42 27.23 14.24
C ALA A 209 -3.78 28.55 14.96
N HIS A 210 -3.62 28.62 16.29
CA HIS A 210 -3.92 29.80 17.11
C HIS A 210 -2.68 30.59 17.57
N ASN A 211 -1.47 30.12 17.24
CA ASN A 211 -0.19 30.79 17.50
C ASN A 211 0.43 31.30 16.21
#